data_AF-A0A812T676-F1
#
_entry.id   AF-A0A812T676-F1
#
_cell.length_a   1.000
_cell.length_b   1.000
_cell.length_c   1.000
_cell.angle_alpha   90.00
_cell.angle_beta   90.00
_cell.angle_gamma   90.00
#
_symmetry.space_group_name_H-M   'P 1'
#
loop_
_entity.id
_entity.type
_entity.pdbx_description
1 polymer ?
#
loop_
_entity_poly.entity_id
_entity_poly.type
_entity_poly.pdbx_seq_one_letter_code
_entity_poly.pdbx_strand_id
1 'polypeptide(L)'
;MGYYFCTDCHHSDIRVIPARVVQRWDFEPKKVCRAAAKYLDLQVNQPLVPITSIRQTKVSSQKILTEIHKCRQQLTRIKDIVAEQGCEFGVQMQSLLAQLDAHVARGHEHYAMQDLIRIHLEGWSCPLYSKVSRGEPGSRDSSHDHC
;
A
#
# COMPACT_ATOMS: atom_id res chain seq x y z
N MET A 1 20.58 -16.09 -15.85
CA MET A 1 20.03 -16.83 -17.00
C MET A 1 19.23 -15.88 -17.86
N GLY A 2 19.84 -15.35 -18.92
CA GLY A 2 19.20 -14.46 -19.88
C GLY A 2 18.61 -15.32 -21.01
N TYR A 3 17.28 -15.38 -21.09
CA TYR A 3 16.61 -16.05 -22.19
C TYR A 3 16.39 -15.02 -23.31
N TYR A 4 16.94 -15.31 -24.49
CA TYR A 4 16.80 -14.51 -25.70
C TYR A 4 15.37 -14.65 -26.23
N PHE A 5 14.53 -13.64 -26.01
CA PHE A 5 13.17 -13.60 -26.55
C PHE A 5 13.18 -12.96 -27.96
N CYS A 6 12.52 -13.62 -28.91
CA CYS A 6 12.27 -13.18 -30.29
C CYS A 6 11.56 -11.80 -30.34
N THR A 7 11.75 -11.04 -31.42
CA THR A 7 11.07 -9.74 -31.69
C THR A 7 9.54 -9.84 -31.68
N ASP A 8 8.96 -11.01 -31.96
CA ASP A 8 7.52 -11.26 -31.88
C ASP A 8 7.00 -11.47 -30.44
N CYS A 9 7.90 -11.77 -29.50
CA CYS A 9 7.59 -11.85 -28.06
C CYS A 9 7.87 -10.53 -27.31
N HIS A 10 8.36 -9.52 -28.03
CA HIS A 10 8.85 -8.24 -27.50
C HIS A 10 8.01 -7.05 -28.01
N HIS A 11 6.67 -7.17 -27.98
CA HIS A 11 5.85 -5.96 -27.96
C HIS A 11 6.27 -5.15 -26.73
N SER A 12 6.39 -3.83 -26.86
CA SER A 12 7.00 -2.92 -25.89
C SER A 12 6.17 -2.75 -24.60
N ASP A 13 5.76 -3.87 -23.99
CA ASP A 13 5.09 -3.92 -22.71
C ASP A 13 6.04 -3.36 -21.66
N ILE A 14 5.63 -2.24 -21.08
CA ILE A 14 6.34 -1.60 -19.99
C ILE A 14 5.56 -1.83 -18.70
N ARG A 15 6.27 -2.23 -17.64
CA ARG A 15 5.70 -2.38 -16.30
C ARG A 15 6.69 -1.88 -15.26
N VAL A 16 6.14 -1.46 -14.11
CA VAL A 16 6.95 -1.15 -12.94
C VAL A 16 7.57 -2.45 -12.42
N ILE A 17 8.87 -2.42 -12.08
CA ILE A 17 9.60 -3.59 -11.62
C ILE A 17 9.63 -3.60 -10.08
N PRO A 18 8.96 -4.56 -9.41
CA PRO A 18 8.83 -4.57 -7.94
C PRO A 18 10.17 -4.45 -7.19
N ALA A 19 11.19 -5.17 -7.63
CA ALA A 19 12.52 -5.13 -7.02
C ALA A 19 13.13 -3.72 -7.02
N ARG A 20 12.90 -2.91 -8.07
CA ARG A 20 13.41 -1.52 -8.17
C ARG A 20 12.65 -0.58 -7.25
N VAL A 21 11.33 -0.76 -7.12
CA VAL A 21 10.51 0.00 -6.17
C VAL A 21 10.98 -0.24 -4.73
N VAL A 22 11.13 -1.50 -4.34
CA VAL A 22 11.52 -1.87 -2.97
C VAL A 22 12.94 -1.41 -2.61
N GLN A 23 13.88 -1.52 -3.56
CA GLN A 23 15.28 -1.19 -3.29
C GLN A 23 15.60 0.30 -3.42
N ARG A 24 14.93 1.01 -4.35
CA ARG A 24 15.33 2.36 -4.78
C ARG A 24 14.17 3.34 -4.90
N TRP A 25 12.95 2.94 -4.56
CA TRP A 25 11.74 3.74 -4.73
C TRP A 25 11.51 4.21 -6.17
N ASP A 26 11.88 3.37 -7.12
CA ASP A 26 11.91 3.67 -8.55
C ASP A 26 10.72 3.03 -9.27
N PHE A 27 9.76 3.87 -9.63
CA PHE A 27 8.50 3.50 -10.27
C PHE A 27 8.54 3.67 -11.80
N GLU A 28 9.71 3.94 -12.39
CA GLU A 28 9.79 4.13 -13.82
C GLU A 28 9.56 2.79 -14.55
N PRO A 29 8.56 2.68 -15.44
CA PRO A 29 8.28 1.45 -16.16
C PRO A 29 9.46 1.03 -17.03
N LYS A 30 9.74 -0.28 -17.09
CA LYS A 30 10.76 -0.85 -17.97
C LYS A 30 10.16 -1.89 -18.89
N LYS A 31 10.76 -2.04 -20.05
CA LYS A 31 10.38 -3.07 -21.02
C LYS A 31 10.55 -4.44 -20.37
N VAL A 32 9.53 -5.27 -20.50
CA VAL A 32 9.51 -6.66 -20.02
C VAL A 32 8.99 -7.56 -21.13
N CYS A 33 9.31 -8.86 -21.06
CA CYS A 33 8.69 -9.81 -21.97
C CYS A 33 7.19 -9.97 -21.63
N ARG A 34 6.38 -10.38 -22.62
CA ARG A 34 4.92 -10.55 -22.45
C ARG A 34 4.54 -11.45 -21.27
N ALA A 35 5.30 -12.51 -21.03
CA ALA A 35 5.05 -13.42 -19.90
C ALA A 35 5.24 -12.71 -18.55
N ALA A 36 6.31 -11.93 -18.41
CA ALA A 36 6.54 -11.13 -17.21
C ALA A 36 5.51 -10.01 -17.06
N ALA A 37 5.09 -9.36 -18.16
CA ALA A 37 4.02 -8.36 -18.12
C ALA A 37 2.73 -8.95 -17.55
N LYS A 38 2.26 -10.08 -18.10
CA LYS A 38 1.07 -10.78 -17.60
C LYS A 38 1.20 -11.20 -16.14
N TYR A 39 2.37 -11.71 -15.75
CA TYR A 39 2.62 -12.07 -14.36
C TYR A 39 2.51 -10.85 -13.43
N LEU A 40 3.17 -9.75 -13.79
CA LEU A 40 3.14 -8.51 -12.99
C LEU A 40 1.72 -7.94 -12.87
N ASP A 41 0.92 -8.01 -13.94
CA ASP A 41 -0.48 -7.58 -13.92
C ASP A 41 -1.33 -8.40 -12.94
N LEU A 42 -1.08 -9.72 -12.85
CA LEU A 42 -1.77 -10.58 -11.88
C LEU A 42 -1.35 -10.29 -10.43
N GLN A 43 -0.10 -9.85 -10.21
CA GLN A 43 0.45 -9.64 -8.88
C GLN A 43 0.28 -8.20 -8.36
N VAL A 44 -0.10 -7.23 -9.20
CA VAL A 44 -0.04 -5.80 -8.84
C VAL A 44 -0.88 -5.42 -7.61
N ASN A 45 -2.01 -6.11 -7.42
CA ASN A 45 -2.93 -5.91 -6.29
C ASN A 45 -2.71 -6.93 -5.15
N GLN A 46 -1.76 -7.85 -5.29
CA GLN A 46 -1.47 -8.84 -4.26
C GLN A 46 -0.55 -8.22 -3.19
N PRO A 47 -0.84 -8.40 -1.89
CA PRO A 47 -0.04 -7.84 -0.79
C PRO A 47 1.25 -8.63 -0.58
N LEU A 48 2.20 -8.49 -1.51
CA LEU A 48 3.42 -9.31 -1.55
C LEU A 48 4.67 -8.57 -1.08
N VAL A 49 4.60 -7.26 -0.85
CA VAL A 49 5.76 -6.46 -0.45
C VAL A 49 5.76 -6.25 1.06
N PRO A 50 6.66 -6.90 1.82
CA PRO A 50 6.80 -6.62 3.25
C PRO A 50 7.30 -5.20 3.46
N ILE A 51 6.75 -4.49 4.44
CA ILE A 51 7.21 -3.14 4.81
C ILE A 51 8.71 -3.13 5.15
N THR A 52 9.20 -4.19 5.78
CA THR A 52 10.60 -4.39 6.16
C THR A 52 11.55 -4.58 4.98
N SER A 53 11.02 -4.93 3.79
CA SER A 53 11.83 -5.08 2.59
C SER A 53 12.18 -3.74 1.93
N ILE A 54 11.39 -2.70 2.19
CA ILE A 54 11.53 -1.37 1.56
C ILE A 54 12.76 -0.68 2.15
N ARG A 55 13.80 -0.52 1.34
CA ARG A 55 15.11 -0.02 1.80
C ARG A 55 15.26 1.48 1.71
N GLN A 56 14.64 2.07 0.69
CA GLN A 56 14.80 3.49 0.36
C GLN A 56 13.45 4.05 -0.11
N THR A 57 13.19 5.31 0.25
CA THR A 57 12.00 6.05 -0.16
C THR A 57 12.37 7.52 -0.39
N LYS A 58 11.55 8.26 -1.16
CA LYS A 58 11.60 9.73 -1.13
C LYS A 58 11.13 10.21 0.24
N VAL A 59 11.72 11.29 0.77
CA VAL A 59 11.35 11.84 2.09
C VAL A 59 9.84 12.12 2.21
N SER A 60 9.21 12.65 1.16
CA SER A 60 7.77 12.88 1.14
C SER A 60 6.97 11.57 1.25
N SER A 61 7.33 10.56 0.46
CA SER A 61 6.71 9.23 0.52
C SER A 61 6.98 8.52 1.86
N GLN A 62 8.15 8.72 2.48
CA GLN A 62 8.48 8.14 3.78
C GLN A 62 7.51 8.60 4.85
N LYS A 63 7.21 9.90 4.90
CA LYS A 63 6.30 10.50 5.88
C LYS A 63 4.91 9.87 5.80
N ILE A 64 4.31 9.87 4.61
CA ILE A 64 3.00 9.26 4.44
C ILE A 64 3.02 7.74 4.66
N LEU A 65 4.03 7.02 4.16
CA LEU A 65 4.10 5.58 4.34
C LEU A 65 4.15 5.22 5.83
N THR A 66 4.89 6.01 6.61
CA THR A 66 4.97 5.87 8.07
C THR A 66 3.61 6.09 8.71
N GLU A 67 2.90 7.17 8.35
CA GLU A 67 1.57 7.45 8.93
C GLU A 67 0.54 6.39 8.54
N ILE A 68 0.48 5.97 7.26
CA ILE A 68 -0.38 4.86 6.83
C ILE A 68 -0.06 3.59 7.61
N HIS A 69 1.23 3.28 7.79
CA HIS A 69 1.64 2.08 8.50
C HIS A 69 1.20 2.11 9.97
N LYS A 70 1.38 3.25 10.65
CA LYS A 70 0.91 3.46 12.03
C LYS A 70 -0.60 3.27 12.16
N CYS A 71 -1.39 3.90 11.27
CA CYS A 71 -2.84 3.73 11.28
C CYS A 71 -3.24 2.27 11.07
N ARG A 72 -2.58 1.55 10.15
CA ARG A 72 -2.83 0.12 9.93
C ARG A 72 -2.42 -0.74 11.13
N GLN A 73 -1.34 -0.40 11.82
CA GLN A 73 -0.91 -1.06 13.06
C GLN A 73 -1.96 -0.89 14.17
N GLN A 74 -2.41 0.34 14.40
CA GLN A 74 -3.45 0.65 15.37
C GLN A 74 -4.75 -0.11 15.05
N LEU A 75 -5.20 -0.03 13.79
CA LEU A 75 -6.40 -0.73 13.33
C LEU A 75 -6.30 -2.25 13.53
N THR A 76 -5.16 -2.84 13.20
CA THR A 76 -4.93 -4.29 13.41
C THR A 76 -5.06 -4.63 14.88
N ARG A 77 -4.42 -3.85 15.76
CA ARG A 77 -4.42 -4.09 17.21
C ARG A 77 -5.81 -3.97 17.81
N ILE A 78 -6.57 -2.95 17.42
CA ILE A 78 -7.96 -2.76 17.89
C ILE A 78 -8.84 -3.91 17.39
N LYS A 79 -8.72 -4.28 16.11
CA LYS A 79 -9.46 -5.42 15.55
C LYS A 79 -9.23 -6.68 16.37
N ASP A 80 -7.98 -6.98 16.72
CA ASP A 80 -7.62 -8.20 17.46
C ASP A 80 -8.21 -8.20 18.88
N ILE A 81 -8.19 -7.06 19.57
CA ILE A 81 -8.79 -6.90 20.91
C ILE A 81 -10.30 -7.14 20.87
N VAL A 82 -10.97 -6.62 19.84
CA VAL A 82 -12.43 -6.58 19.79
C VAL A 82 -13.02 -7.87 19.21
N ALA A 83 -12.25 -8.59 18.38
CA ALA A 83 -12.67 -9.87 17.82
C ALA A 83 -13.06 -10.91 18.89
N GLU A 84 -12.46 -10.82 20.07
CA GLU A 84 -12.69 -11.76 21.18
C GLU A 84 -13.93 -11.41 22.02
N GLN A 85 -14.48 -10.19 21.89
CA GLN A 85 -15.38 -9.64 22.91
C GLN A 85 -16.87 -9.62 22.57
N GLY A 86 -17.27 -10.06 21.36
CA GLY A 86 -18.69 -10.21 20.99
C GLY A 86 -19.56 -8.97 21.24
N CYS A 87 -18.97 -7.77 21.19
CA CYS A 87 -19.61 -6.51 21.58
C CYS A 87 -20.12 -5.70 20.36
N GLU A 88 -21.01 -4.74 20.59
CA GLU A 88 -21.54 -3.86 19.54
C GLU A 88 -20.42 -3.11 18.79
N PHE A 89 -19.36 -2.73 19.50
CA PHE A 89 -18.18 -2.12 18.92
C PHE A 89 -17.48 -3.03 17.90
N GLY A 90 -17.52 -4.36 18.09
CA GLY A 90 -17.00 -5.32 17.13
C GLY A 90 -17.79 -5.36 15.83
N VAL A 91 -19.12 -5.20 15.90
CA VAL A 91 -19.97 -5.11 14.71
C VAL A 91 -19.66 -3.82 13.94
N GLN A 92 -19.53 -2.69 14.64
CA GLN A 92 -19.15 -1.41 14.04
C GLN A 92 -17.76 -1.48 13.39
N MET A 93 -16.79 -2.10 14.07
CA MET A 93 -15.44 -2.32 13.55
C MET A 93 -15.45 -3.20 12.29
N GLN A 94 -16.23 -4.28 12.25
CA GLN A 94 -16.36 -5.11 11.05
C GLN A 94 -16.94 -4.34 9.86
N SER A 95 -17.93 -3.47 10.10
CA SER A 95 -18.49 -2.60 9.05
C SER A 95 -17.47 -1.60 8.51
N LEU A 96 -16.60 -1.05 9.37
CA LEU A 96 -15.48 -0.20 8.94
C LEU A 96 -14.47 -1.01 8.11
N LEU A 97 -14.07 -2.20 8.57
CA LEU A 97 -13.11 -3.06 7.87
C LEU A 97 -13.62 -3.51 6.49
N ALA A 98 -14.93 -3.73 6.34
CA ALA A 98 -15.55 -4.09 5.07
C ALA A 98 -15.46 -2.99 3.99
N GLN A 99 -15.19 -1.74 4.37
CA GLN A 99 -14.99 -0.62 3.43
C GLN A 99 -13.53 -0.51 2.95
N LEU A 100 -12.62 -1.27 3.57
CA LEU A 100 -11.21 -1.31 3.21
C LEU A 100 -10.93 -2.43 2.21
N ASP A 101 -9.81 -2.29 1.50
CA ASP A 101 -9.31 -3.38 0.66
C ASP A 101 -8.95 -4.58 1.57
N ALA A 102 -9.24 -5.80 1.12
CA ALA A 102 -9.19 -7.00 1.95
C ALA A 102 -7.82 -7.21 2.63
N HIS A 103 -6.71 -6.88 1.94
CA HIS A 103 -5.37 -7.00 2.52
C HIS A 103 -5.06 -5.91 3.55
N VAL A 104 -5.66 -4.73 3.44
CA VAL A 104 -5.52 -3.63 4.40
C VAL A 104 -6.24 -3.97 5.70
N ALA A 105 -7.44 -4.55 5.62
CA ALA A 105 -8.19 -5.02 6.79
C ALA A 105 -7.53 -6.23 7.48
N ARG A 106 -6.82 -7.07 6.71
CA ARG A 106 -6.17 -8.27 7.23
C ARG A 106 -4.98 -7.96 8.14
N GLY A 107 -4.18 -6.95 7.83
CA GLY A 107 -3.03 -6.57 8.66
C GLY A 107 -2.20 -5.42 8.07
N HIS A 108 -1.03 -5.16 8.65
CA HIS A 108 -0.18 -4.00 8.34
C HIS A 108 1.18 -4.35 7.70
N GLU A 109 1.60 -5.61 7.74
CA GLU A 109 2.97 -6.03 7.36
C GLU A 109 3.26 -5.97 5.86
N HIS A 110 2.24 -6.13 5.02
CA HIS A 110 2.40 -6.26 3.58
C HIS A 110 1.63 -5.19 2.81
N TYR A 111 2.20 -4.78 1.68
CA TYR A 111 1.66 -3.79 0.75
C TYR A 111 1.56 -4.42 -0.64
N ALA A 112 0.51 -4.06 -1.36
CA ALA A 112 0.43 -4.34 -2.79
C ALA A 112 1.29 -3.34 -3.57
N MET A 113 1.75 -3.73 -4.76
CA MET A 113 2.46 -2.80 -5.63
C MET A 113 1.60 -1.57 -5.97
N GLN A 114 0.29 -1.78 -6.13
CA GLN A 114 -0.67 -0.72 -6.37
C GLN A 114 -0.74 0.31 -5.22
N ASP A 115 -0.59 -0.12 -3.97
CA ASP A 115 -0.57 0.79 -2.80
C ASP A 115 0.65 1.71 -2.86
N LEU A 116 1.83 1.13 -3.12
CA LEU A 116 3.09 1.87 -3.20
C LEU A 116 3.07 2.87 -4.36
N ILE A 117 2.48 2.50 -5.50
CA ILE A 117 2.28 3.40 -6.64
C ILE A 117 1.38 4.59 -6.23
N ARG A 118 0.24 4.34 -5.58
CA ARG A 118 -0.66 5.41 -5.13
C ARG A 118 0.02 6.33 -4.14
N ILE A 119 0.72 5.77 -3.15
CA ILE A 119 1.48 6.56 -2.16
C ILE A 119 2.54 7.43 -2.86
N HIS A 120 3.21 6.91 -3.89
CA HIS A 120 4.20 7.66 -4.64
C HIS A 120 3.60 8.83 -5.43
N LEU A 121 2.47 8.59 -6.12
CA LEU A 121 1.87 9.55 -7.03
C LEU A 121 1.01 10.59 -6.31
N GLU A 122 0.23 10.16 -5.33
CA GLU A 122 -0.83 10.96 -4.73
C GLU A 122 -0.42 11.56 -3.38
N GLY A 123 0.66 11.05 -2.77
CA GLY A 123 1.11 11.51 -1.45
C GLY A 123 -0.07 11.52 -0.47
N TRP A 124 -0.21 12.59 0.31
CA TRP A 124 -1.26 12.75 1.34
C TRP A 124 -2.69 12.68 0.82
N SER A 125 -2.90 12.86 -0.49
CA SER A 125 -4.21 12.69 -1.13
C SER A 125 -4.54 11.22 -1.43
N CYS A 126 -3.65 10.27 -1.11
CA CYS A 126 -3.84 8.86 -1.34
C CYS A 126 -5.13 8.35 -0.65
N PRO A 127 -6.08 7.73 -1.39
CA PRO A 127 -7.31 7.21 -0.83
C PRO A 127 -7.06 6.23 0.31
N LEU A 128 -5.98 5.45 0.25
CA LEU A 128 -5.59 4.53 1.32
C LEU A 128 -5.41 5.28 2.64
N TYR A 129 -4.71 6.42 2.64
CA TYR A 129 -4.54 7.25 3.84
C TYR A 129 -5.89 7.73 4.36
N SER A 130 -6.72 8.32 3.49
CA SER A 130 -8.04 8.83 3.88
C SER A 130 -8.99 7.76 4.44
N LYS A 131 -8.83 6.50 4.01
CA LYS A 131 -9.63 5.37 4.47
C LYS A 131 -9.16 4.88 5.84
N VAL A 132 -7.85 4.76 6.05
CA VAL A 132 -7.30 4.26 7.33
C VAL A 132 -7.30 5.33 8.42
N SER A 133 -7.19 6.62 8.09
CA SER A 133 -7.20 7.71 9.07
C SER A 133 -8.59 8.01 9.65
N ARG A 134 -9.67 7.60 8.97
CA ARG A 134 -11.05 7.70 9.49
C ARG A 134 -11.30 6.85 10.74
N GLY A 135 -10.42 5.88 11.04
CA GLY A 135 -10.50 5.05 12.24
C GLY A 135 -9.90 5.68 13.50
N GLU A 136 -9.21 6.82 13.40
CA GLU A 136 -8.65 7.51 14.56
C GLU A 136 -9.73 8.37 15.26
N PRO A 137 -10.02 8.16 16.56
CA PRO A 137 -10.82 9.10 17.32
C PRO A 137 -10.00 10.37 17.57
N GLY A 138 -10.18 11.37 16.69
CA GLY A 138 -9.93 12.78 16.95
C GLY A 138 -8.52 13.19 17.36
N SER A 139 -7.72 13.60 16.36
CA SER A 139 -6.75 14.68 16.54
C SER A 139 -7.25 15.92 15.77
N ARG A 140 -8.17 16.67 16.41
CA ARG A 140 -8.21 18.12 16.22
C ARG A 140 -6.96 18.65 16.91
N ASP A 141 -6.04 19.27 16.18
CA ASP A 141 -6.06 20.73 16.07
C ASP A 141 -4.92 21.20 15.16
N SER A 142 -5.24 22.11 14.26
CA SER A 142 -4.27 23.04 13.72
C SER A 142 -5.03 24.32 13.54
N SER A 143 -5.23 24.99 14.68
CA SER A 143 -5.52 26.41 14.79
C SER A 143 -4.74 27.16 13.72
N HIS A 144 -5.46 27.59 12.69
CA HIS A 144 -5.19 28.89 12.12
C HIS A 144 -5.54 29.90 13.21
N ASP A 145 -4.55 30.44 13.90
CA ASP A 145 -4.62 31.78 14.47
C ASP A 145 -3.21 32.32 14.81
N HIS A 146 -2.84 33.34 14.02
CA HIS A 146 -2.05 34.53 14.34
C HIS A 146 -0.62 34.43 14.92
N CYS A 147 0.37 34.76 14.07
CA CYS A 147 1.10 36.05 14.09
C CYS A 147 1.91 36.19 12.79
#